data_AF-A0AAN2PH83-F1
#
_entry.id   AF-A0AAN2PH83-F1
#
_cell.length_a   1.000
_cell.length_b   1.000
_cell.length_c   1.000
_cell.angle_alpha   90.00
_cell.angle_beta   90.00
_cell.angle_gamma   90.00
#
_symmetry.space_group_name_H-M   'P 1'
#
loop_
_entity.id
_entity.type
_entity.pdbx_description
1 polymer ?
#
loop_
_entity_poly.entity_id
_entity_poly.type
_entity_poly.pdbx_seq_one_letter_code
_entity_poly.pdbx_strand_id
1 'polypeptide(L)' 'MDSKQSKNESSEVAGRIYDVSDYKREDPLSSGLARTHEQVSDTYAEGEIKAVIDDVNGRDIEITKEKEEK' A
#
# COMPACT_ATOMS: atom_id res chain seq x y z
N MET A 1 -17.61 -12.46 -27.46
CA MET A 1 -16.54 -13.44 -27.20
C MET A 1 -15.76 -12.97 -25.97
N ASP A 2 -16.41 -12.93 -24.79
CA ASP A 2 -15.92 -12.10 -23.68
C ASP A 2 -15.69 -12.90 -22.37
N SER A 3 -16.01 -14.19 -22.35
CA SER A 3 -16.00 -15.01 -21.14
C SER A 3 -14.75 -15.88 -20.96
N LYS A 4 -13.89 -15.97 -21.99
CA LYS A 4 -12.69 -16.84 -21.97
C LYS A 4 -11.42 -16.10 -21.57
N GLN A 5 -11.33 -14.81 -21.86
CA GLN A 5 -10.16 -13.97 -21.55
C GLN A 5 -10.10 -13.60 -20.05
N SER A 6 -11.25 -13.32 -19.43
CA SER A 6 -11.36 -12.94 -18.02
C SER A 6 -10.99 -14.03 -17.01
N LYS A 7 -11.17 -15.32 -17.36
CA LYS A 7 -10.79 -16.44 -16.50
C LYS A 7 -9.28 -16.63 -16.39
N ASN A 8 -8.53 -16.28 -17.44
CA ASN A 8 -7.09 -16.47 -17.46
C ASN A 8 -6.40 -15.37 -16.63
N GLU A 9 -6.79 -14.12 -16.84
CA GLU A 9 -6.31 -12.96 -16.07
C GLU A 9 -6.54 -13.13 -14.57
N SER A 10 -7.73 -13.59 -14.17
CA SER A 10 -8.03 -13.84 -12.75
C SER A 10 -7.14 -14.92 -12.12
N SER A 11 -6.68 -15.90 -12.90
CA SER A 11 -5.78 -16.95 -12.42
C SER A 11 -4.35 -16.44 -12.26
N GLU A 12 -3.94 -15.42 -13.01
CA GLU A 12 -2.60 -14.81 -12.92
C GLU A 12 -2.47 -13.87 -11.71
N VAL A 13 -3.59 -13.31 -11.23
CA VAL A 13 -3.61 -12.49 -10.00
C VAL A 13 -3.65 -13.35 -8.74
N ALA A 14 -4.40 -14.46 -8.76
CA ALA A 14 -4.61 -15.30 -7.58
C ALA A 14 -3.30 -15.96 -7.11
N GLY A 15 -2.87 -15.61 -5.89
CA GLY A 15 -1.70 -16.24 -5.25
C GLY A 15 -0.34 -15.66 -5.66
N ARG A 16 -0.32 -14.62 -6.52
CA ARG A 16 0.91 -13.89 -6.81
C ARG A 16 1.37 -13.13 -5.58
N ILE A 17 2.65 -13.26 -5.26
CA ILE A 17 3.35 -12.48 -4.23
C ILE A 17 4.42 -11.61 -4.89
N TYR A 18 4.89 -10.60 -4.16
CA TYR A 18 5.96 -9.73 -4.61
C TYR A 18 7.21 -10.52 -5.05
N ASP A 19 7.77 -10.13 -6.20
CA ASP A 19 9.09 -10.56 -6.68
C ASP A 19 9.97 -9.33 -6.96
N VAL A 20 11.28 -9.44 -6.74
CA VAL A 20 12.24 -8.32 -6.94
C VAL A 20 12.19 -7.74 -8.36
N SER A 21 11.88 -8.57 -9.36
CA SER A 21 11.74 -8.11 -10.74
C SER A 21 10.49 -7.26 -10.99
N ASP A 22 9.53 -7.21 -10.06
CA ASP A 22 8.31 -6.37 -10.16
C ASP A 22 8.63 -4.88 -10.17
N TYR A 23 9.75 -4.44 -9.59
CA TYR A 23 10.22 -3.05 -9.70
C TYR A 23 10.54 -2.61 -11.13
N LYS A 24 10.76 -3.56 -12.05
CA LYS A 24 11.12 -3.31 -13.45
C LYS A 24 9.98 -3.60 -14.41
N ARG A 25 8.87 -4.15 -13.93
CA ARG A 25 7.69 -4.47 -14.76
C ARG A 25 6.76 -3.27 -14.81
N GLU A 26 6.11 -3.09 -15.95
CA GLU A 26 5.23 -1.95 -16.21
C GLU A 26 3.74 -2.29 -16.04
N ASP A 27 3.40 -3.55 -15.74
CA ASP A 27 2.00 -3.93 -15.52
C ASP A 27 1.47 -3.43 -14.16
N PRO A 28 0.16 -3.15 -14.06
CA PRO A 28 -0.43 -2.58 -12.84
C PRO A 28 -0.27 -3.47 -11.60
N LEU A 29 -0.32 -4.79 -11.76
CA LEU A 29 -0.20 -5.72 -10.63
C LEU A 29 1.22 -5.70 -10.07
N SER A 30 2.23 -5.79 -10.93
CA SER A 30 3.64 -5.64 -10.52
C SER A 30 3.91 -4.30 -9.85
N SER A 31 3.42 -3.22 -10.45
CA SER A 31 3.59 -1.86 -9.92
C SER A 31 2.98 -1.71 -8.52
N GLY A 32 1.81 -2.30 -8.29
CA GLY A 32 1.15 -2.31 -6.98
C GLY A 32 1.91 -3.14 -5.94
N LEU A 33 2.36 -4.34 -6.30
CA LEU A 33 3.16 -5.21 -5.44
C LEU A 33 4.48 -4.54 -5.03
N ALA A 34 5.20 -3.95 -5.99
CA ALA A 34 6.44 -3.23 -5.74
C ALA A 34 6.23 -2.01 -4.82
N ARG A 35 5.19 -1.20 -5.08
CA ARG A 35 4.88 0.00 -4.28
C ARG A 35 4.52 -0.33 -2.83
N THR A 36 3.80 -1.43 -2.59
CA THR A 36 3.48 -1.85 -1.21
C THR A 36 4.68 -2.45 -0.50
N HIS A 37 5.58 -3.14 -1.21
CA HIS A 37 6.86 -3.59 -0.66
C HIS A 37 7.75 -2.43 -0.23
N GLU A 38 7.82 -1.38 -1.04
CA GLU A 38 8.51 -0.12 -0.73
C GLU A 38 7.92 0.53 0.53
N GLN A 39 6.60 0.76 0.58
CA GLN A 39 5.96 1.35 1.76
C GLN A 39 6.24 0.60 3.06
N VAL A 40 6.24 -0.73 3.03
CA VAL A 40 6.58 -1.56 4.20
C VAL A 40 8.05 -1.40 4.58
N SER A 41 8.94 -1.37 3.59
CA SER A 41 10.38 -1.19 3.82
C SER A 41 10.70 0.18 4.38
N ASP A 42 10.09 1.24 3.83
CA ASP A 42 10.22 2.62 4.30
C ASP A 42 9.71 2.74 5.73
N THR A 43 8.54 2.16 6.04
CA THR A 43 8.01 2.16 7.41
C THR A 43 8.93 1.42 8.38
N TYR A 44 9.56 0.33 7.95
CA TYR A 44 10.51 -0.42 8.78
C TYR A 44 11.81 0.37 9.01
N ALA A 45 12.32 1.05 7.99
CA ALA A 45 13.59 1.77 8.05
C ALA A 45 13.47 3.16 8.70
N GLU A 46 12.41 3.90 8.40
CA GLU A 46 12.22 5.31 8.78
C GLU A 46 11.16 5.49 9.89
N GLY A 47 10.32 4.49 10.13
CA GLY A 47 9.17 4.58 11.03
C GLY A 47 7.89 5.06 10.33
N GLU A 48 6.78 5.18 11.07
CA GLU A 48 5.49 5.64 10.55
C GLU A 48 5.33 7.17 10.70
N ILE A 49 4.91 7.85 9.62
CA ILE A 49 4.49 9.26 9.69
C ILE A 49 3.05 9.30 10.22
N LYS A 50 2.89 9.69 11.49
CA LYS A 50 1.57 9.88 12.09
C LYS A 50 0.93 11.20 11.63
N ALA A 51 -0.39 11.20 11.55
CA ALA A 51 -1.14 12.44 11.39
C ALA A 51 -1.04 13.28 12.67
N VAL A 52 -0.49 14.48 12.55
CA VAL A 52 -0.42 15.49 13.62
C VAL A 52 -1.24 16.72 13.22
N ILE A 53 -1.87 17.36 14.20
CA ILE A 53 -2.45 18.70 14.05
C ILE A 53 -1.40 19.69 14.52
N ASP A 54 -1.06 20.66 13.69
CA ASP A 54 -0.24 21.79 14.10
C ASP A 54 -1.09 22.74 14.96
N ASP A 55 -0.79 22.84 16.25
CA ASP A 55 -1.37 23.86 17.14
C ASP A 55 -0.94 25.24 16.63
N VAL A 56 -1.78 26.27 16.77
CA VAL A 56 -1.43 27.65 16.39
C VAL A 56 -0.18 28.20 17.11
N ASN A 57 0.27 27.48 18.16
CA ASN A 57 1.49 27.72 18.91
C ASN A 57 2.70 26.87 18.45
N GLY A 58 2.61 26.18 17.30
CA GLY A 58 3.68 25.38 16.70
C GLY A 58 3.98 24.07 17.42
N ARG A 59 2.96 23.43 18.00
CA ARG A 59 3.10 22.14 18.68
C ARG A 59 2.36 21.07 17.89
N ASP A 60 3.05 19.98 17.59
CA ASP A 60 2.44 18.80 16.99
C ASP A 60 1.56 18.06 18.03
N ILE A 61 0.26 18.00 17.78
CA ILE A 61 -0.68 17.21 18.56
C ILE A 61 -0.97 15.92 17.78
N GLU A 62 -0.48 14.78 18.28
CA GLU A 62 -0.82 13.48 17.70
C GLU A 62 -2.34 13.24 17.77
N ILE A 63 -2.95 12.92 16.63
CA ILE A 63 -4.38 12.56 16.60
C ILE A 63 -4.53 11.15 17.15
N THR A 64 -5.01 11.03 18.39
CA THR A 64 -5.41 9.74 18.94
C THR A 64 -6.69 9.27 18.25
N LYS A 65 -6.67 8.06 17.69
CA LYS A 65 -7.89 7.38 17.23
C LYS A 65 -8.72 7.01 18.46
N GLU A 66 -9.52 7.94 18.97
CA GLU A 66 -10.62 7.57 19.85
C GLU A 66 -11.54 6.70 19.00
N LYS A 67 -11.67 5.43 19.38
CA LYS A 67 -12.71 4.57 18.81
C LYS A 67 -14.03 5.26 19.16
N GLU A 68 -14.75 5.76 18.17
CA GLU A 68 -16.18 6.00 18.34
C GLU A 68 -16.80 4.63 18.63
N GLU A 69 -16.93 4.30 19.92
CA GLU A 69 -17.79 3.21 20.36
C GLU A 69 -19.21 3.59 19.95
N LYS A 70 -19.76 2.81 19.02
CA LYS A 70 -21.10 2.99 18.47
C LYS A 70 -22.15 2.39 19.40
#